data_AF-A0A1F7GDV9-F1
#
_entry.id   AF-A0A1F7GDV9-F1
#
_cell.length_a   1.000
_cell.length_b   1.000
_cell.length_c   1.000
_cell.angle_alpha   90.00
_cell.angle_beta   90.00
_cell.angle_gamma   90.00
#
_symmetry.space_group_name_H-M   'P 1'
#
loop_
_entity.id
_entity.type
_entity.pdbx_description
1 polymer ?
#
loop_
_entity_poly.entity_id
_entity_poly.type
_entity_poly.pdbx_seq_one_letter_code
_entity_poly.pdbx_strand_id
1 'polypeptide(L)' 'MEIIDRVFEFIQSGNLFVFFTKLFGIVLGGLYLFFTLVMVQQVITLKKVVEVHDRGILLLLSQIQFVAAIGILLYAVVIL' A
#
# COMPACT_ATOMS: atom_id res chain seq x y z
N MET A 1 -6.95 2.38 41.98
CA MET A 1 -8.28 2.40 41.33
C MET A 1 -8.32 3.40 40.19
N GLU A 2 -7.81 4.64 40.34
CA GLU A 2 -7.84 5.67 39.29
C GLU A 2 -7.29 5.28 37.90
N ILE A 3 -6.26 4.45 37.81
CA ILE A 3 -5.69 4.04 36.51
C ILE A 3 -6.68 3.14 35.75
N ILE A 4 -7.39 2.27 36.46
CA ILE A 4 -8.35 1.34 35.86
C ILE A 4 -9.57 2.11 35.35
N ASP A 5 -10.03 3.10 36.11
CA ASP A 5 -11.17 3.95 35.72
C ASP A 5 -10.84 4.82 34.50
N ARG A 6 -9.62 5.40 34.43
CA ARG A 6 -9.16 6.13 33.24
C ARG A 6 -9.03 5.26 31.99
N VAL A 7 -8.58 4.01 32.15
CA VAL A 7 -8.52 3.05 31.04
C VAL A 7 -9.94 2.70 30.58
N PHE A 8 -10.89 2.55 31.51
CA PHE A 8 -12.29 2.28 31.18
C PHE A 8 -12.94 3.45 30.42
N GLU A 9 -12.72 4.70 30.84
CA GLU A 9 -13.16 5.89 30.10
C GLU A 9 -12.52 5.98 28.70
N PHE A 10 -11.25 5.64 28.57
CA PHE A 10 -10.56 5.62 27.28
C PHE A 10 -11.15 4.58 26.32
N ILE A 11 -11.52 3.40 26.84
CA ILE A 11 -12.19 2.33 26.07
C ILE A 11 -13.60 2.77 25.66
N GLN A 12 -14.36 3.40 26.57
CA GLN A 12 -15.75 3.79 26.34
C GLN A 12 -15.91 5.03 25.43
N SER A 13 -14.89 5.89 25.38
CA SER A 13 -14.90 7.13 24.58
C SER A 13 -14.84 6.93 23.05
N GLY A 14 -14.82 5.69 22.55
CA GLY A 14 -14.68 5.41 21.11
C GLY A 14 -13.29 5.72 20.53
N ASN A 15 -12.40 6.32 21.32
CA ASN A 15 -11.02 6.65 20.94
C ASN A 15 -10.19 5.41 20.58
N LEU A 16 -10.51 4.25 21.16
CA LEU A 16 -9.77 3.01 20.90
C LEU A 16 -10.02 2.48 19.48
N PHE A 17 -11.25 2.61 18.98
CA PHE A 17 -11.58 2.26 17.58
C PHE A 17 -10.91 3.24 16.61
N VAL A 18 -10.92 4.54 16.91
CA VAL A 18 -10.24 5.58 16.10
C VAL A 18 -8.72 5.37 16.09
N PHE A 19 -8.14 4.97 17.22
CA PHE A 19 -6.72 4.65 17.32
C PHE A 19 -6.38 3.40 16.49
N PHE A 20 -7.22 2.36 16.57
CA PHE A 20 -7.05 1.14 15.78
C PHE A 20 -7.16 1.41 14.28
N THR A 21 -8.15 2.17 13.82
CA THR A 21 -8.30 2.49 12.38
C THR A 21 -7.14 3.33 11.86
N LYS A 22 -6.59 4.24 12.67
CA LYS A 22 -5.37 5.00 12.32
C LYS A 22 -4.15 4.09 12.19
N LEU A 23 -3.89 3.21 13.17
CA LEU A 23 -2.79 2.24 13.09
C LEU A 23 -2.95 1.30 11.89
N PHE A 24 -4.17 0.83 11.64
CA PHE A 24 -4.49 0.00 10.50
C PHE A 24 -4.25 0.72 9.17
N GLY A 25 -4.62 2.01 9.08
CA GLY A 25 -4.33 2.88 7.94
C GLY A 25 -2.83 3.00 7.66
N ILE A 26 -2.01 3.24 8.69
CA ILE A 26 -0.55 3.32 8.57
C ILE A 26 0.03 2.01 8.05
N VAL A 27 -0.41 0.87 8.60
CA VAL A 27 0.05 -0.46 8.16
C VAL A 27 -0.35 -0.71 6.70
N LEU A 28 -1.59 -0.42 6.32
CA LEU A 28 -2.06 -0.57 4.94
C LEU A 28 -1.29 0.35 3.98
N GLY A 29 -1.09 1.61 4.33
CA GLY A 29 -0.30 2.56 3.55
C GLY A 29 1.13 2.05 3.32
N GLY A 30 1.77 1.54 4.38
CA GLY A 30 3.09 0.89 4.28
C GLY A 30 3.11 -0.31 3.34
N LEU A 31 2.09 -1.18 3.42
CA LEU A 31 1.96 -2.32 2.51
C LEU A 31 1.75 -1.88 1.04
N TYR A 32 0.96 -0.84 0.79
CA TYR A 32 0.77 -0.32 -0.56
C TYR A 32 2.03 0.30 -1.15
N LEU A 33 2.82 1.02 -0.34
CA LEU A 33 4.12 1.53 -0.74
C LEU A 33 5.08 0.38 -1.08
N PHE A 34 5.15 -0.64 -0.23
CA PHE A 34 5.95 -1.83 -0.48
C PHE A 34 5.54 -2.53 -1.78
N PHE A 35 4.23 -2.71 -1.99
CA PHE A 35 3.70 -3.34 -3.20
C PHE A 35 4.05 -2.54 -4.46
N THR A 36 3.99 -1.21 -4.39
CA THR A 36 4.39 -0.33 -5.49
C THR A 36 5.86 -0.54 -5.86
N LEU A 37 6.76 -0.64 -4.87
CA LEU A 37 8.18 -0.89 -5.12
C LEU A 37 8.40 -2.23 -5.83
N VAL A 38 7.71 -3.28 -5.39
CA VAL A 38 7.77 -4.61 -6.02
C VAL A 38 7.26 -4.54 -7.47
N MET A 39 6.16 -3.85 -7.73
CA MET A 39 5.63 -3.69 -9.09
C MET A 39 6.61 -2.97 -10.02
N VAL A 40 7.30 -1.94 -9.53
CA VAL A 40 8.33 -1.23 -10.31
C VAL A 40 9.49 -2.18 -10.66
N GLN A 41 9.96 -2.98 -9.71
CA GLN A 41 11.02 -3.96 -9.95
C GLN A 41 10.58 -5.05 -10.95
N GLN A 42 9.33 -5.49 -10.88
CA GLN A 42 8.75 -6.43 -11.84
C GLN A 42 8.73 -5.84 -13.26
N VAL A 43 8.30 -4.58 -13.40
CA VAL A 43 8.30 -3.87 -14.69
C VAL A 43 9.71 -3.76 -15.28
N ILE A 44 10.71 -3.43 -14.45
CA ILE A 44 12.13 -3.35 -14.89
C ILE A 44 12.62 -4.71 -15.36
N THR A 45 12.33 -5.77 -14.60
CA THR A 45 12.72 -7.14 -14.95
C THR A 45 12.03 -7.60 -16.23
N LEU A 46 10.73 -7.31 -16.37
CA LEU A 46 9.96 -7.68 -17.55
C LEU A 46 10.51 -6.99 -18.81
N LYS A 47 10.84 -5.69 -18.74
CA LYS A 47 11.45 -4.97 -19.87
C LYS A 47 12.73 -5.65 -20.36
N LYS A 48 13.62 -6.06 -19.44
CA LYS A 48 14.86 -6.76 -19.78
C LYS A 48 14.63 -8.13 -20.45
N VAL A 49 13.61 -8.87 -20.01
CA VAL A 49 13.30 -10.19 -20.57
C VAL A 49 12.64 -10.07 -21.95
N VAL A 50 11.73 -9.11 -22.12
CA VAL A 50 10.97 -8.88 -23.36
C VAL A 50 11.86 -8.39 -24.49
N GLU A 51 12.85 -7.53 -24.20
CA GLU A 51 13.83 -7.06 -25.18
C GLU A 51 14.59 -8.21 -25.86
N VAL A 52 14.76 -9.34 -25.16
CA VAL A 52 15.51 -10.50 -25.66
C VAL A 52 14.59 -11.51 -26.38
N HIS A 53 13.29 -11.58 -26.08
CA HIS A 53 12.48 -12.75 -26.44
C HIS A 53 11.13 -12.50 -27.15
N ASP A 54 10.50 -11.30 -27.19
CA ASP A 54 9.12 -11.28 -27.69
C ASP A 54 8.45 -10.00 -28.25
N ARG A 55 7.37 -10.25 -29.02
CA ARG A 55 6.59 -9.39 -29.93
C ARG A 55 5.78 -8.24 -29.30
N GLY A 56 6.26 -7.61 -28.24
CA GLY A 56 5.71 -6.34 -27.73
C GLY A 56 4.43 -6.42 -26.86
N ILE A 57 3.71 -7.55 -26.79
CA ILE A 57 2.50 -7.69 -25.94
C ILE A 57 2.84 -7.57 -24.45
N LEU A 58 3.92 -8.22 -24.01
CA LEU A 58 4.41 -8.12 -22.63
C LEU A 58 4.86 -6.68 -22.29
N LEU A 59 5.35 -5.92 -23.27
CA LEU A 59 5.69 -4.50 -23.10
C LEU A 59 4.44 -3.68 -22.81
N LEU A 60 3.35 -3.97 -23.51
CA LEU A 60 2.04 -3.33 -23.35
C LEU A 60 1.45 -3.61 -21.96
N LEU A 61 1.51 -4.86 -21.51
CA LEU A 61 1.11 -5.25 -20.15
C LEU A 61 1.96 -4.56 -19.08
N SER A 62 3.28 -4.44 -19.29
CA SER A 62 4.17 -3.70 -18.38
C SER A 62 3.79 -2.21 -18.27
N GLN A 63 3.35 -1.58 -19.35
CA GLN A 63 2.91 -0.18 -19.31
C GLN A 63 1.62 -0.02 -18.50
N ILE A 64 0.64 -0.90 -18.70
CA ILE A 64 -0.61 -0.91 -17.92
C ILE A 64 -0.28 -1.14 -16.44
N GLN A 65 0.62 -2.08 -16.15
CA GLN A 65 1.05 -2.39 -14.80
C GLN A 65 1.76 -1.21 -14.12
N PHE A 66 2.55 -0.43 -14.88
CA PHE A 66 3.18 0.79 -14.39
C PHE A 66 2.15 1.88 -14.06
N VAL A 67 1.14 2.07 -14.91
CA VAL A 67 0.04 3.03 -14.64
C VAL A 67 -0.76 2.61 -13.41
N ALA A 68 -1.05 1.31 -13.25
CA ALA A 68 -1.72 0.79 -12.06
C ALA A 68 -0.88 1.02 -10.79
N ALA A 69 0.45 0.84 -10.87
CA ALA A 69 1.34 1.11 -9.75
C ALA A 69 1.33 2.58 -9.32
N ILE A 70 1.25 3.52 -10.28
CA ILE A 70 1.07 4.95 -9.96
C ILE A 70 -0.27 5.18 -9.24
N GLY A 71 -1.35 4.55 -9.68
CA GLY A 71 -2.65 4.64 -9.01
C GLY A 71 -2.61 4.14 -7.57
N ILE A 72 -1.96 3.00 -7.33
CA ILE A 72 -1.77 2.43 -5.99
C ILE A 72 -0.91 3.34 -5.12
N LEU A 73 0.16 3.93 -5.69
CA LEU A 73 1.02 4.88 -4.98
C LEU A 73 0.24 6.11 -4.50
N LEU A 74 -0.60 6.70 -5.36
CA LEU A 74 -1.44 7.83 -5.00
C LEU A 74 -2.45 7.45 -3.92
N TYR A 75 -3.05 6.27 -4.02
CA TYR A 75 -3.97 5.77 -3.00
C TYR A 75 -3.28 5.54 -1.65
N ALA A 76 -2.05 5.02 -1.67
CA ALA A 76 -1.24 4.83 -0.47
C ALA A 76 -0.98 6.15 0.27
N VAL A 77 -0.71 7.24 -0.46
CA VAL A 77 -0.48 8.58 0.10
C VAL A 77 -1.76 9.18 0.70
N VAL A 78 -2.94 8.83 0.18
CA VAL A 78 -4.23 9.33 0.71
C VAL A 78 -4.63 8.63 2.01
N ILE A 79 -4.24 7.37 2.19
CA ILE A 79 -4.57 6.57 3.38
C ILE A 79 -3.65 6.89 4.56
N LEU A 80 -2.40 7.26 4.28
CA LEU A 80 -1.33 7.47 5.26
C LEU A 80 -1.42 8.88 5.87
#